data_AF-A0A1H5XVG6-F1
#
_entry.id   AF-A0A1H5XVG6-F1
#
_cell.length_a   1.000
_cell.length_b   1.000
_cell.length_c   1.000
_cell.angle_alpha   90.00
_cell.angle_beta   90.00
_cell.angle_gamma   90.00
#
_symmetry.space_group_name_H-M   'P 1'
#
loop_
_entity.id
_entity.type
_entity.pdbx_description
1 polymer ?
#
loop_
_entity_poly.entity_id
_entity_poly.type
_entity_poly.pdbx_seq_one_letter_code
_entity_poly.pdbx_strand_id
1 'polypeptide(L)' 'MSQFLSISDVADFLEVSERRVRTLLFQGRIAGFKDDSNTWRITRPLDIRPGTRGPDLHGYASRKLKPRQIAVIQK' A
#
# COMPACT_ATOMS: atom_id res chain seq x y z
N MET A 1 -15.08 15.91 -20.28
CA MET A 1 -13.69 15.68 -20.71
C MET A 1 -13.21 14.41 -20.03
N SER A 2 -13.02 13.33 -20.78
CA SER A 2 -12.67 12.02 -20.20
C SER A 2 -11.21 12.02 -19.75
N GLN A 3 -11.02 12.24 -18.45
CA GLN A 3 -9.80 12.76 -17.81
C GLN A 3 -8.99 11.63 -17.15
N PHE A 4 -8.61 10.62 -17.92
CA PHE A 4 -7.88 9.46 -17.40
C PHE A 4 -6.37 9.60 -17.58
N LEU A 5 -5.60 9.10 -16.61
CA LEU A 5 -4.14 8.99 -16.69
C LEU A 5 -3.74 7.56 -17.09
N SER A 6 -2.66 7.46 -17.84
CA SER A 6 -2.02 6.16 -18.10
C SER A 6 -1.15 5.73 -16.91
N ILE A 7 -0.72 4.47 -16.90
CA ILE A 7 0.21 3.97 -15.89
C ILE A 7 1.56 4.71 -15.96
N SER A 8 2.06 4.98 -17.17
CA SER A 8 3.34 5.67 -17.38
C SER A 8 3.28 7.09 -16.84
N ASP A 9 2.21 7.85 -17.11
CA ASP A 9 2.07 9.22 -16.60
C ASP A 9 2.09 9.26 -15.06
N VAL A 10 1.46 8.28 -14.42
CA VAL A 10 1.42 8.17 -12.95
C VAL A 10 2.74 7.67 -12.38
N ALA A 11 3.43 6.78 -13.10
CA ALA A 11 4.76 6.30 -12.72
C ALA A 11 5.76 7.46 -12.70
N ASP A 12 5.75 8.28 -13.74
CA ASP A 12 6.61 9.46 -13.87
C ASP A 12 6.26 10.51 -12.81
N PHE A 13 4.96 10.80 -12.61
CA PHE A 13 4.52 11.77 -11.60
C PHE A 13 4.87 11.38 -10.16
N LEU A 14 4.83 10.08 -9.84
CA LEU A 14 5.12 9.57 -8.50
C LEU A 14 6.59 9.16 -8.33
N GLU A 15 7.41 9.24 -9.38
CA GLU A 15 8.79 8.76 -9.41
C GLU A 15 8.92 7.29 -8.96
N VAL A 16 7.99 6.44 -9.39
CA VAL A 16 7.99 5.00 -9.09
C VAL A 16 7.87 4.17 -10.35
N SER A 17 8.33 2.92 -10.29
CA SER A 17 8.14 1.99 -11.41
C SER A 17 6.65 1.75 -11.73
N GLU A 18 6.32 1.53 -13.01
CA GLU A 18 4.98 1.11 -13.44
C GLU A 18 4.47 -0.13 -12.68
N ARG A 19 5.38 -1.05 -12.35
CA ARG A 19 5.07 -2.25 -11.55
C ARG A 19 4.48 -1.85 -10.19
N ARG A 20 5.01 -0.79 -9.57
CA ARG A 20 4.49 -0.26 -8.30
C ARG A 20 3.09 0.33 -8.49
N VAL A 21 2.87 1.10 -9.54
CA VAL A 21 1.54 1.66 -9.88
C VAL A 21 0.51 0.54 -10.07
N ARG A 22 0.84 -0.50 -10.84
CA ARG A 22 -0.01 -1.69 -10.99
C ARG A 22 -0.34 -2.34 -9.65
N THR A 23 0.67 -2.48 -8.78
CA THR A 23 0.47 -3.05 -7.43
C THR A 23 -0.52 -2.21 -6.62
N LEU A 24 -0.42 -0.87 -6.68
CA LEU A 24 -1.34 0.03 -5.98
C LEU A 24 -2.77 -0.03 -6.53
N LEU A 25 -2.93 -0.20 -7.85
CA LEU A 25 -4.22 -0.45 -8.49
C LEU A 25 -4.83 -1.77 -8.02
N PHE A 26 -4.06 -2.86 -8.03
CA PHE A 26 -4.51 -4.17 -7.55
C PHE A 26 -4.88 -4.17 -6.06
N GLN A 27 -4.17 -3.37 -5.24
CA GLN A 27 -4.49 -3.19 -3.83
C GLN A 27 -5.71 -2.27 -3.58
N GLY A 28 -6.32 -1.71 -4.63
CA GLY A 28 -7.41 -0.75 -4.51
C GLY A 28 -7.00 0.57 -3.86
N ARG A 29 -5.69 0.88 -3.86
CA ARG A 29 -5.13 2.09 -3.25
C ARG A 29 -5.14 3.28 -4.20
N ILE A 30 -5.18 3.02 -5.50
CA ILE A 30 -5.39 4.00 -6.57
C ILE A 30 -6.68 3.62 -7.28
N ALA A 31 -7.53 4.60 -7.57
CA ALA A 31 -8.74 4.38 -8.35
C ALA A 31 -8.41 4.29 -9.86
N GLY A 32 -8.78 3.18 -10.48
CA GLY A 32 -8.62 2.96 -11.90
C GLY A 32 -9.30 1.67 -12.34
N PHE A 33 -9.51 1.54 -13.64
CA PHE A 33 -10.16 0.37 -14.25
C PHE A 33 -9.44 0.00 -15.54
N LYS A 34 -9.73 -1.20 -16.05
CA LYS A 34 -9.29 -1.60 -17.38
C LYS A 34 -10.40 -1.26 -18.38
N ASP A 35 -10.03 -0.55 -19.43
CA ASP A 35 -10.92 -0.28 -20.56
C ASP A 35 -11.10 -1.53 -21.43
N ASP A 36 -11.98 -1.46 -22.43
CA ASP A 36 -12.29 -2.57 -23.35
C ASP A 36 -11.04 -3.11 -24.08
N SER A 37 -10.02 -2.28 -24.27
CA SER A 37 -8.71 -2.67 -24.81
C SER A 37 -7.75 -3.27 -23.76
N ASN A 38 -8.25 -3.73 -22.61
CA ASN A 38 -7.47 -4.28 -21.48
C ASN A 38 -6.37 -3.34 -20.96
N THR A 39 -6.51 -2.04 -21.21
CA THR A 39 -5.54 -1.01 -20.83
C THR A 39 -6.00 -0.30 -19.57
N TRP A 40 -5.11 -0.14 -18.60
CA TRP A 40 -5.43 0.56 -17.35
C TRP A 40 -5.63 2.05 -17.58
N ARG A 41 -6.77 2.56 -17.08
CA ARG A 41 -7.12 3.97 -17.01
C ARG A 41 -7.28 4.37 -15.56
N ILE A 42 -6.46 5.32 -15.14
CA ILE A 42 -6.45 5.84 -13.76
C ILE A 42 -7.34 7.08 -13.72
N THR A 43 -8.31 7.10 -12.81
CA THR A 43 -9.24 8.23 -12.64
C THR A 43 -8.54 9.43 -12.02
N ARG A 44 -8.90 10.63 -12.47
CA ARG A 44 -8.54 11.89 -11.81
C ARG A 44 -9.67 12.37 -10.88
N PRO A 45 -9.35 13.09 -9.79
CA PRO A 45 -8.01 13.42 -9.30
C PRO A 45 -7.25 12.18 -8.80
N LEU A 46 -5.92 12.20 -8.87
CA LEU A 46 -5.08 11.10 -8.41
C LEU A 46 -5.11 11.07 -6.87
N ASP A 47 -5.94 10.18 -6.31
CA ASP A 47 -5.99 9.89 -4.89
C ASP A 47 -5.27 8.57 -4.59
N ILE A 48 -4.35 8.61 -3.62
CA ILE A 48 -3.54 7.46 -3.22
C ILE A 48 -3.77 7.18 -1.76
N ARG A 49 -4.52 6.10 -1.49
CA ARG A 49 -4.79 5.70 -0.11
C ARG A 49 -3.50 5.20 0.55
N PRO A 50 -3.20 5.60 1.80
CA PRO A 50 -2.07 5.05 2.54
C PRO A 50 -2.28 3.55 2.75
N GLY A 51 -1.16 2.81 2.81
CA GLY A 51 -1.19 1.39 3.14
C GLY A 51 -1.26 1.28 4.65
N THR A 52 -1.87 0.22 5.16
CA THR A 52 -1.75 -0.15 6.56
C THR A 52 -0.28 -0.49 6.83
N ARG A 53 0.45 0.44 7.48
CA ARG A 53 1.84 0.23 7.86
C ARG A 53 1.85 -0.44 9.24
N GLY A 54 2.25 -1.70 9.26
CA GLY A 54 2.49 -2.43 10.49
C GLY A 54 1.89 -3.83 10.48
N PRO A 55 2.34 -4.70 11.40
CA PRO A 55 1.64 -5.94 11.69
C PRO A 55 0.17 -5.67 12.01
N ASP A 56 -0.74 -6.54 11.56
CA ASP A 56 -2.14 -6.52 11.99
C ASP A 56 -2.20 -6.82 13.49
N LEU A 57 -2.10 -5.79 14.33
CA LEU A 57 -2.04 -5.91 15.78
C LEU A 57 -3.30 -6.60 16.36
N HIS A 58 -4.39 -6.71 15.59
CA HIS A 58 -5.56 -7.50 15.98
C HIS A 58 -5.35 -9.03 15.81
N GLY A 59 -4.54 -9.45 14.83
CA GLY A 59 -4.22 -10.86 14.56
C GLY A 59 -2.94 -11.36 15.24
N TYR A 60 -2.06 -10.46 15.69
CA TYR A 60 -0.95 -10.86 16.55
C TYR A 60 -1.52 -11.27 17.90
N ALA A 61 -1.65 -12.59 18.09
CA ALA A 61 -1.76 -13.18 19.42
C ALA A 61 -0.70 -12.47 20.27
N SER A 62 -1.16 -11.68 21.23
CA SER A 62 -0.30 -11.05 22.22
C SER A 62 0.35 -12.21 22.95
N ARG A 63 1.46 -12.72 22.42
CA ARG A 63 2.30 -13.67 23.13
C ARG A 63 2.60 -12.90 24.38
N LYS A 64 1.99 -13.33 25.50
CA LYS A 64 2.21 -12.76 26.82
C LYS A 64 3.71 -12.85 27.02
N LEU A 65 4.41 -11.78 26.65
CA LEU A 65 5.84 -11.63 26.87
C LEU A 65 5.92 -11.56 28.39
N LYS A 66 6.10 -12.72 29.03
CA LYS A 66 6.35 -12.78 30.45
C LYS A 66 7.62 -11.94 30.64
N PRO A 67 7.56 -10.82 31.38
CA PRO A 67 8.76 -10.05 31.63
C PRO A 67 9.77 -11.02 32.22
N ARG A 68 10.93 -11.11 31.56
CA ARG A 68 12.03 -11.95 32.03
C ARG A 68 12.39 -11.39 33.41
N GLN A 69 12.10 -12.14 34.48
CA GLN A 69 12.51 -11.73 35.82
C GLN A 69 14.04 -11.72 35.82
N ILE A 70 14.61 -10.53 35.71
CA ILE A 70 16.04 -10.34 35.85
C ILE A 70 16.29 -10.47 37.35
N ALA A 71 16.80 -11.62 37.78
CA ALA A 71 17.29 -11.78 39.13
C ALA A 71 18.49 -10.84 39.29
N VAL A 72 18.30 -9.75 40.02
CA VAL A 72 19.39 -8.87 40.42
C VAL A 72 20.22 -9.64 41.44
N ILE A 73 21.36 -10.16 41.01
CA ILE A 73 22.35 -10.75 41.91
C ILE A 73 22.92 -9.59 42.73
N GLN A 74 22.52 -9.49 44.00
CA GLN A 74 23.18 -8.61 44.96
C GLN A 74 24.44 -9.30 45.48
N LYS A 75 25.48 -8.48 45.61
CA LYS A 75 26.91 -8.79 45.70
C LYS A 75 27.30 -9.57 46.95
#